data_AF-A0A538QNU2-F1
#
_entry.id   AF-A0A538QNU2-F1
#
_cell.length_a   1.000
_cell.length_b   1.000
_cell.length_c   1.000
_cell.angle_alpha   90.00
_cell.angle_beta   90.00
_cell.angle_gamma   90.00
#
_symmetry.space_group_name_H-M   'P 1'
#
loop_
_entity.id
_entity.type
_entity.pdbx_description
1 polymer ?
#
loop_
_entity_poly.entity_id
_entity_poly.type
_entity_poly.pdbx_seq_one_letter_code
_entity_poly.pdbx_strand_id
1 'polypeptide(L)'
;MSARVIDLPPIESKPEEGFDEESKIGPPRAFRNEDFSAEPSRDTVVQNFEIEASLPDPEVSFDGLTNTNNAASFGFRVSPPDTNGDVGPNHYVQMANLLVRVFNKAGAPLTPPFRLSSLFAPLGGQCAADDAGDPVVLYDPLSDRWVLSQFAFLTTAAPPYHECFAISQTPDPTGAYFLFDFVTPGANFPDYPKLGVWPDGYYMTTNQFLNGATFNGAGVFAFERARMVAGDPTAAMVYFNLSITAFPEGIGGMLPADVDGLTPPAPGTPEVFSYFIADEFGGARDALRVFDFHVDFASPALSTFVERAESPIAVAPFNPLSPPGRDDATSAITRAWS
;
A
#
# COMPACT_ATOMS: atom_id res chain seq x y z
N MET A 1 -0.26 -34.58 -6.10
CA MET A 1 0.80 -34.24 -5.13
C MET A 1 1.50 -33.04 -5.70
N SER A 2 1.23 -31.85 -5.16
CA SER A 2 1.94 -30.63 -5.56
C SER A 2 3.32 -30.68 -4.91
N ALA A 3 4.37 -30.29 -5.66
CA ALA A 3 5.72 -30.20 -5.11
C ALA A 3 5.75 -29.12 -4.02
N ARG A 4 6.49 -29.37 -2.94
CA ARG A 4 6.69 -28.37 -1.88
C ARG A 4 7.51 -27.22 -2.46
N VAL A 5 7.37 -26.02 -1.92
CA VAL A 5 8.12 -24.84 -2.36
C VAL A 5 9.64 -25.06 -2.29
N ILE A 6 10.12 -25.90 -1.36
CA ILE A 6 11.53 -26.31 -1.25
C ILE A 6 12.00 -27.27 -2.35
N ASP A 7 11.06 -27.96 -3.02
CA ASP A 7 11.34 -28.88 -4.11
C ASP A 7 11.30 -28.19 -5.49
N LEU A 8 10.96 -26.89 -5.52
CA LEU A 8 11.11 -26.08 -6.72
C LEU A 8 12.61 -25.85 -6.95
N PRO A 9 13.13 -26.08 -8.17
CA PRO A 9 14.51 -25.74 -8.47
C PRO A 9 14.71 -24.24 -8.21
N PRO A 10 15.89 -23.82 -7.71
CA PRO A 10 16.25 -22.41 -7.69
C PRO A 10 15.99 -21.83 -9.07
N ILE A 11 15.33 -20.67 -9.15
CA ILE A 11 15.25 -19.94 -10.40
C ILE A 11 16.70 -19.73 -10.84
N GLU A 12 17.11 -20.36 -11.95
CA GLU A 12 18.39 -20.06 -12.57
C GLU A 12 18.41 -18.55 -12.78
N SER A 13 19.32 -17.86 -12.08
CA SER A 13 19.60 -16.48 -12.37
C SER A 13 20.05 -16.43 -13.82
N LYS A 14 19.17 -15.94 -14.69
CA LYS A 14 19.60 -15.57 -16.03
C LYS A 14 20.77 -14.61 -15.86
N PRO A 15 21.85 -14.76 -16.63
CA PRO A 15 22.91 -13.77 -16.66
C PRO A 15 22.26 -12.40 -16.87
N GLU A 16 22.67 -11.41 -16.09
CA GLU A 16 22.26 -10.03 -16.30
C GLU A 16 22.66 -9.62 -17.73
N GLU A 17 21.72 -9.76 -18.67
CA GLU A 17 21.82 -9.08 -19.95
C GLU A 17 21.76 -7.59 -19.65
N GLY A 18 22.83 -6.89 -20.04
CA GLY A 18 23.11 -5.51 -19.65
C GLY A 18 21.87 -4.63 -19.64
N PHE A 19 21.52 -4.16 -18.45
CA PHE A 19 20.48 -3.17 -18.26
C PHE A 19 20.97 -1.84 -18.85
N ASP A 20 20.27 -1.34 -19.86
CA ASP A 20 20.44 0.04 -20.33
C ASP A 20 20.19 0.98 -19.13
N GLU A 21 21.22 1.75 -18.75
CA GLU A 21 21.24 2.63 -17.57
C GLU A 21 20.21 3.78 -17.62
N GLU A 22 19.40 3.90 -18.67
CA GLU A 22 18.64 5.11 -18.99
C GLU A 22 17.19 5.14 -18.43
N SER A 23 16.78 4.16 -17.61
CA SER A 23 15.40 4.09 -17.08
C SER A 23 15.27 4.30 -15.56
N LYS A 24 16.32 4.74 -14.86
CA LYS A 24 16.22 5.11 -13.44
C LYS A 24 15.56 6.48 -13.25
N ILE A 25 14.25 6.55 -13.38
CA ILE A 25 13.43 7.57 -12.71
C ILE A 25 12.69 6.86 -11.58
N GLY A 26 13.45 6.38 -10.59
CA GLY A 26 12.90 6.03 -9.28
C GLY A 26 13.20 7.18 -8.31
N PRO A 27 12.38 7.40 -7.28
CA PRO A 27 12.67 8.39 -6.25
C PRO A 27 14.04 8.14 -5.60
N PRO A 28 14.71 9.19 -5.09
CA PRO A 28 15.99 9.04 -4.42
C PRO A 28 15.85 8.18 -3.16
N ARG A 29 16.67 7.13 -3.07
CA ARG A 29 16.81 6.22 -1.92
C ARG A 29 17.28 6.98 -0.67
N ALA A 30 16.36 7.63 0.04
CA ALA A 30 16.66 8.52 1.16
C ALA A 30 16.78 7.79 2.52
N PHE A 31 16.44 6.51 2.61
CA PHE A 31 16.41 5.76 3.88
C PHE A 31 17.75 5.08 4.24
N ARG A 32 18.79 5.25 3.43
CA ARG A 32 20.13 4.69 3.71
C ARG A 32 21.03 5.73 4.38
N ASN A 33 20.86 5.92 5.68
CA ASN A 33 22.02 6.25 6.52
C ASN A 33 22.72 4.94 6.85
N GLU A 34 23.52 4.42 5.93
CA GLU A 34 24.34 3.24 6.20
C GLU A 34 25.50 3.62 7.09
N ASP A 35 25.30 3.59 8.41
CA ASP A 35 26.42 3.47 9.32
C ASP A 35 26.83 2.00 9.39
N PHE A 36 27.67 1.57 8.44
CA PHE A 36 28.28 0.24 8.41
C PHE A 36 29.24 -0.03 9.58
N SER A 37 29.35 0.86 10.56
CA SER A 37 30.28 0.72 11.69
C SER A 37 29.75 -0.14 12.83
N ALA A 38 28.47 -0.51 12.83
CA ALA A 38 27.90 -1.45 13.80
C ALA A 38 28.10 -2.90 13.35
N GLU A 39 28.73 -3.72 14.20
CA GLU A 39 28.75 -5.18 14.03
C GLU A 39 27.31 -5.70 13.86
N PRO A 40 27.06 -6.62 12.91
CA PRO A 40 25.72 -7.13 12.67
C PRO A 40 25.18 -7.79 13.95
N SER A 41 24.21 -7.13 14.59
CA SER A 41 23.46 -7.68 15.71
C SER A 41 22.76 -8.97 15.23
N ARG A 42 22.96 -10.06 15.96
CA ARG A 42 22.27 -11.33 15.67
C ARG A 42 20.79 -11.13 15.92
N ASP A 43 19.99 -11.14 14.87
CA ASP A 43 18.54 -11.13 14.97
C ASP A 43 18.09 -12.38 15.78
N THR A 44 17.65 -12.13 17.02
CA THR A 44 17.27 -13.19 17.97
C THR A 44 15.88 -13.75 17.72
N VAL A 45 15.09 -13.09 16.85
CA VAL A 45 13.76 -13.52 16.44
C VAL A 45 13.76 -14.21 15.08
N VAL A 46 14.92 -14.35 14.42
CA VAL A 46 15.05 -15.24 13.25
C VAL A 46 14.48 -16.60 13.61
N GLN A 47 13.45 -16.98 12.88
CA GLN A 47 12.81 -18.27 13.03
C GLN A 47 13.81 -19.36 12.59
N ASN A 48 14.52 -19.94 13.57
CA ASN A 48 15.54 -20.98 13.36
C ASN A 48 14.97 -22.41 13.46
N PHE A 49 13.63 -22.55 13.40
CA PHE A 49 12.94 -23.82 13.43
C PHE A 49 11.72 -23.78 12.51
N GLU A 50 11.47 -24.86 11.79
CA GLU A 50 10.20 -25.02 11.09
C GLU A 50 9.09 -25.21 12.14
N ILE A 51 8.14 -24.28 12.17
CA ILE A 51 6.83 -24.56 12.77
C ILE A 51 6.19 -25.59 11.83
N GLU A 52 5.71 -26.72 12.35
CA GLU A 52 4.90 -27.64 11.54
C GLU A 52 3.83 -26.80 10.83
N ALA A 53 3.80 -26.86 9.49
CA ALA A 53 2.88 -26.08 8.69
C ALA A 53 1.44 -26.38 9.13
N SER A 54 0.89 -25.50 9.99
CA SER A 54 -0.49 -25.54 10.45
C SER A 54 -1.42 -24.79 9.51
N LEU A 55 -0.84 -24.06 8.55
CA LEU A 55 -1.56 -23.47 7.44
C LEU A 55 -1.88 -24.56 6.41
N PRO A 56 -3.14 -24.68 5.97
CA PRO A 56 -3.50 -25.60 4.89
C PRO A 56 -2.76 -25.23 3.60
N ASP A 57 -2.50 -26.23 2.75
CA ASP A 57 -2.02 -25.99 1.38
C ASP A 57 -2.98 -25.05 0.64
N PRO A 58 -2.48 -24.21 -0.29
CA PRO A 58 -3.34 -23.37 -1.11
C PRO A 58 -4.41 -24.22 -1.80
N GLU A 59 -5.68 -23.88 -1.59
CA GLU A 59 -6.81 -24.59 -2.21
C GLU A 59 -6.79 -24.47 -3.74
N VAL A 60 -6.33 -23.32 -4.24
CA VAL A 60 -6.23 -22.98 -5.66
C VAL A 60 -4.94 -22.18 -5.89
N SER A 61 -4.26 -22.48 -6.99
CA SER A 61 -3.12 -21.70 -7.48
C SER A 61 -3.28 -21.45 -8.98
N PHE A 62 -3.02 -20.22 -9.43
CA PHE A 62 -3.15 -19.79 -10.82
C PHE A 62 -2.25 -18.59 -11.11
N ASP A 63 -1.96 -18.38 -12.40
CA ASP A 63 -1.16 -17.25 -12.85
C ASP A 63 -1.97 -15.95 -12.84
N GLY A 64 -1.45 -14.94 -12.14
CA GLY A 64 -2.01 -13.60 -12.07
C GLY A 64 -1.56 -12.66 -13.19
N LEU A 65 -1.78 -11.36 -12.98
CA LEU A 65 -1.14 -10.31 -13.75
C LEU A 65 0.38 -10.33 -13.52
N THR A 66 1.11 -10.02 -14.59
CA THR A 66 2.56 -9.95 -14.59
C THR A 66 3.03 -8.65 -15.21
N ASN A 67 4.28 -8.31 -14.97
CA ASN A 67 4.90 -7.15 -15.60
C ASN A 67 5.03 -7.27 -17.14
N THR A 68 4.90 -8.49 -17.69
CA THR A 68 4.79 -8.68 -19.16
C THR A 68 3.45 -8.15 -19.69
N ASN A 69 2.38 -8.17 -18.89
CA ASN A 69 1.10 -7.57 -19.27
C ASN A 69 1.20 -6.04 -19.34
N ASN A 70 1.96 -5.41 -18.44
CA ASN A 70 2.26 -3.97 -18.52
C ASN A 70 3.03 -3.65 -19.81
N ALA A 71 4.07 -4.41 -20.14
CA ALA A 71 4.82 -4.22 -21.39
C ALA A 71 3.93 -4.36 -22.64
N ALA A 72 3.00 -5.30 -22.64
CA ALA A 72 2.05 -5.47 -23.74
C ALA A 72 1.06 -4.28 -23.86
N SER A 73 0.73 -3.61 -22.76
CA SER A 73 -0.30 -2.55 -22.71
C SER A 73 0.25 -1.14 -22.81
N PHE A 74 1.50 -0.92 -22.39
CA PHE A 74 2.17 0.38 -22.30
C PHE A 74 3.47 0.45 -23.13
N GLY A 75 3.98 -0.68 -23.63
CA GLY A 75 5.23 -0.74 -24.38
C GLY A 75 6.49 -0.84 -23.50
N PHE A 76 6.34 -0.82 -22.17
CA PHE A 76 7.44 -0.93 -21.21
C PHE A 76 7.03 -1.73 -19.98
N ARG A 77 8.03 -2.33 -19.33
CA ARG A 77 7.88 -2.98 -18.02
C ARG A 77 7.97 -1.92 -16.93
N VAL A 78 7.24 -2.11 -15.83
CA VAL A 78 7.23 -1.18 -14.69
C VAL A 78 8.09 -1.75 -13.57
N SER A 79 8.89 -0.90 -12.93
CA SER A 79 9.63 -1.26 -11.73
C SER A 79 9.52 -0.12 -10.73
N PRO A 80 9.09 -0.38 -9.48
CA PRO A 80 8.68 -1.70 -8.96
C PRO A 80 7.38 -2.24 -9.61
N PRO A 81 7.10 -3.55 -9.48
CA PRO A 81 5.88 -4.13 -10.06
C PRO A 81 4.62 -3.82 -9.25
N ASP A 82 4.76 -3.32 -8.01
CA ASP A 82 3.71 -2.89 -7.07
C ASP A 82 2.45 -3.74 -7.14
N THR A 83 2.64 -5.06 -7.03
CA THR A 83 1.53 -6.02 -7.06
C THR A 83 0.72 -5.92 -5.79
N ASN A 84 -0.58 -5.67 -5.95
CA ASN A 84 -1.56 -5.59 -4.90
C ASN A 84 -2.78 -6.42 -5.29
N GLY A 85 -3.55 -6.91 -4.31
CA GLY A 85 -4.75 -7.66 -4.59
C GLY A 85 -5.46 -8.08 -3.32
N ASP A 86 -6.77 -8.26 -3.42
CA ASP A 86 -7.59 -8.69 -2.31
C ASP A 86 -8.67 -9.69 -2.74
N VAL A 87 -9.19 -10.42 -1.76
CA VAL A 87 -10.04 -11.58 -1.90
C VAL A 87 -11.39 -11.33 -1.26
N GLY A 88 -12.42 -11.20 -2.08
CA GLY A 88 -13.81 -11.20 -1.64
C GLY A 88 -14.43 -12.60 -1.67
N PRO A 89 -15.74 -12.71 -1.36
CA PRO A 89 -16.45 -13.99 -1.32
C PRO A 89 -16.44 -14.75 -2.64
N ASN A 90 -16.51 -14.03 -3.77
CA ASN A 90 -16.69 -14.61 -5.10
C ASN A 90 -15.57 -14.29 -6.09
N HIS A 91 -14.70 -13.33 -5.75
CA HIS A 91 -13.68 -12.81 -6.66
C HIS A 91 -12.35 -12.62 -5.96
N TYR A 92 -11.29 -12.68 -6.76
CA TYR A 92 -9.99 -12.11 -6.43
C TYR A 92 -9.74 -10.98 -7.43
N VAL A 93 -9.42 -9.79 -6.93
CA VAL A 93 -9.03 -8.66 -7.78
C VAL A 93 -7.57 -8.39 -7.54
N GLN A 94 -6.83 -8.23 -8.63
CA GLN A 94 -5.41 -7.95 -8.60
C GLN A 94 -5.10 -6.71 -9.41
N MET A 95 -4.17 -5.92 -8.90
CA MET A 95 -3.47 -4.89 -9.65
C MET A 95 -1.98 -5.20 -9.70
N ALA A 96 -1.36 -5.01 -10.87
CA ALA A 96 0.08 -5.11 -11.04
C ALA A 96 0.59 -3.79 -11.62
N ASN A 97 0.89 -2.86 -10.72
CA ASN A 97 1.15 -1.45 -11.03
C ASN A 97 0.00 -0.83 -11.86
N LEU A 98 0.10 -0.80 -13.18
CA LEU A 98 -0.80 -0.03 -14.07
C LEU A 98 -2.02 -0.79 -14.62
N LEU A 99 -2.17 -2.07 -14.27
CA LEU A 99 -3.23 -2.93 -14.78
C LEU A 99 -4.00 -3.60 -13.66
N VAL A 100 -5.33 -3.68 -13.86
CA VAL A 100 -6.30 -4.40 -13.03
C VAL A 100 -6.73 -5.67 -13.74
N ARG A 101 -7.01 -6.73 -12.98
CA ARG A 101 -7.68 -7.93 -13.47
C ARG A 101 -8.53 -8.58 -12.39
N VAL A 102 -9.71 -9.03 -12.80
CA VAL A 102 -10.65 -9.76 -11.95
C VAL A 102 -10.58 -11.25 -12.27
N PHE A 103 -10.53 -12.07 -11.23
CA PHE A 103 -10.60 -13.52 -11.28
C PHE A 103 -11.76 -14.02 -10.43
N ASN A 104 -12.32 -15.18 -10.80
CA ASN A 104 -13.18 -15.92 -9.89
C ASN A 104 -12.34 -16.70 -8.85
N LYS A 105 -12.99 -17.28 -7.84
CA LYS A 105 -12.32 -18.07 -6.80
C LYS A 105 -11.61 -19.35 -7.28
N ALA A 106 -11.87 -19.79 -8.51
CA ALA A 106 -11.17 -20.90 -9.14
C ALA A 106 -9.95 -20.45 -9.98
N GLY A 107 -9.62 -19.15 -9.98
CA GLY A 107 -8.49 -18.60 -10.70
C GLY A 107 -8.74 -18.31 -12.18
N ALA A 108 -9.97 -18.49 -12.67
CA ALA A 108 -10.28 -18.14 -14.05
C ALA A 108 -10.50 -16.62 -14.17
N PRO A 109 -9.88 -15.97 -15.16
CA PRO A 109 -10.05 -14.54 -15.37
C PRO A 109 -11.47 -14.23 -15.86
N LEU A 110 -12.10 -13.23 -15.24
CA LEU A 110 -13.41 -12.72 -15.63
C LEU A 110 -13.31 -11.48 -16.52
N THR A 111 -12.18 -10.77 -16.47
CA THR A 111 -11.87 -9.64 -17.34
C THR A 111 -10.55 -9.87 -18.09
N PRO A 112 -10.36 -9.22 -19.26
CA PRO A 112 -9.00 -8.94 -19.72
C PRO A 112 -8.27 -8.02 -18.72
N PRO A 113 -6.92 -7.93 -18.76
CA PRO A 113 -6.22 -6.83 -18.12
C PRO A 113 -6.74 -5.49 -18.64
N PHE A 114 -7.02 -4.55 -17.74
CA PHE A 114 -7.47 -3.20 -18.11
C PHE A 114 -6.80 -2.13 -17.24
N ARG A 115 -6.76 -0.89 -17.75
CA ARG A 115 -6.18 0.26 -17.04
C ARG A 115 -7.18 0.82 -16.03
N LEU A 116 -6.74 1.18 -14.83
CA LEU A 116 -7.65 1.74 -13.84
C LEU A 116 -8.19 3.09 -14.32
N SER A 117 -7.36 3.91 -14.98
CA SER A 117 -7.76 5.18 -15.60
C SER A 117 -8.95 5.08 -16.57
N SER A 118 -9.13 3.91 -17.21
CA SER A 118 -10.25 3.67 -18.11
C SER A 118 -11.60 3.68 -17.40
N LEU A 119 -11.65 3.35 -16.11
CA LEU A 119 -12.86 3.49 -15.30
C LEU A 119 -13.23 4.96 -15.09
N PHE A 120 -12.23 5.85 -15.03
CA PHE A 120 -12.39 7.28 -14.75
C PHE A 120 -12.79 8.12 -15.97
N ALA A 121 -12.87 7.53 -17.17
CA ALA A 121 -13.27 8.24 -18.38
C ALA A 121 -14.56 9.10 -18.25
N PRO A 122 -15.62 8.67 -17.52
CA PRO A 122 -16.81 9.50 -17.30
C PRO A 122 -16.57 10.73 -16.40
N LEU A 123 -15.59 10.68 -15.49
CA LEU A 123 -15.21 11.78 -14.61
C LEU A 123 -14.29 12.78 -15.33
N GLY A 124 -13.42 12.27 -16.20
CA GLY A 124 -12.37 13.07 -16.84
C GLY A 124 -11.25 13.42 -15.86
N GLY A 125 -10.52 14.50 -16.14
CA GLY A 125 -9.44 14.97 -15.25
C GLY A 125 -8.20 14.07 -15.25
N GLN A 126 -7.39 14.20 -14.21
CA GLN A 126 -6.08 13.54 -14.12
C GLN A 126 -6.24 12.01 -13.96
N CYS A 127 -7.20 11.56 -13.13
CA CYS A 127 -7.49 10.14 -12.93
C CYS A 127 -7.93 9.42 -14.22
N ALA A 128 -8.49 10.11 -15.19
CA ALA A 128 -8.88 9.54 -16.49
C ALA A 128 -7.74 9.56 -17.53
N ALA A 129 -6.70 10.35 -17.30
CA ALA A 129 -5.63 10.60 -18.26
C ALA A 129 -4.39 9.76 -18.03
N ASP A 130 -4.23 9.21 -16.82
CA ASP A 130 -2.94 8.73 -16.34
C ASP A 130 -3.09 7.48 -15.46
N ASP A 131 -2.19 6.52 -15.67
CA ASP A 131 -1.96 5.39 -14.78
C ASP A 131 -0.51 5.54 -14.32
N ALA A 132 -0.33 6.06 -13.10
CA ALA A 132 1.00 6.41 -12.59
C ALA A 132 1.57 5.39 -11.59
N GLY A 133 0.73 4.52 -11.01
CA GLY A 133 1.17 3.41 -10.17
C GLY A 133 0.71 3.49 -8.71
N ASP A 134 1.44 2.77 -7.86
CA ASP A 134 1.12 2.43 -6.47
C ASP A 134 -0.34 2.04 -6.23
N PRO A 135 -0.78 0.95 -6.88
CA PRO A 135 -2.15 0.53 -6.77
C PRO A 135 -2.44 -0.05 -5.39
N VAL A 136 -3.67 0.16 -4.93
CA VAL A 136 -4.22 -0.51 -3.77
C VAL A 136 -5.55 -1.15 -4.15
N VAL A 137 -5.71 -2.42 -3.82
CA VAL A 137 -6.96 -3.18 -3.96
C VAL A 137 -7.39 -3.59 -2.57
N LEU A 138 -8.61 -3.25 -2.19
CA LEU A 138 -9.27 -3.76 -0.98
C LEU A 138 -10.67 -4.27 -1.32
N TYR A 139 -11.10 -5.28 -0.60
CA TYR A 139 -12.48 -5.69 -0.49
C TYR A 139 -12.98 -5.22 0.87
N ASP A 140 -13.98 -4.35 0.86
CA ASP A 140 -14.64 -3.82 2.06
C ASP A 140 -15.76 -4.79 2.49
N PRO A 141 -15.53 -5.62 3.52
CA PRO A 141 -16.50 -6.63 3.94
C PRO A 141 -17.73 -6.00 4.61
N LEU A 142 -17.62 -4.76 5.11
CA LEU A 142 -18.70 -4.07 5.81
C LEU A 142 -19.72 -3.48 4.83
N SER A 143 -19.37 -3.26 3.56
CA SER A 143 -20.31 -2.82 2.51
C SER A 143 -20.47 -3.81 1.37
N ASP A 144 -19.70 -4.90 1.35
CA ASP A 144 -19.61 -5.86 0.25
C ASP A 144 -19.26 -5.16 -1.07
N ARG A 145 -18.17 -4.39 -1.06
CA ARG A 145 -17.68 -3.57 -2.18
C ARG A 145 -16.18 -3.70 -2.38
N TRP A 146 -15.75 -3.61 -3.61
CA TRP A 146 -14.36 -3.45 -4.02
C TRP A 146 -13.95 -1.97 -4.03
N VAL A 147 -12.75 -1.71 -3.53
CA VAL A 147 -12.08 -0.41 -3.51
C VAL A 147 -10.77 -0.56 -4.29
N LEU A 148 -10.65 0.20 -5.38
CA LEU A 148 -9.44 0.27 -6.18
C LEU A 148 -8.90 1.69 -6.11
N SER A 149 -7.61 1.84 -5.83
CA SER A 149 -6.94 3.13 -5.76
C SER A 149 -5.64 3.16 -6.54
N GLN A 150 -5.27 4.35 -6.98
CA GLN A 150 -3.93 4.71 -7.43
C GLN A 150 -3.75 6.21 -7.25
N PHE A 151 -2.50 6.69 -7.21
CA PHE A 151 -2.25 8.11 -7.42
C PHE A 151 -2.30 8.48 -8.92
N ALA A 152 -2.47 9.76 -9.21
CA ALA A 152 -2.32 10.30 -10.56
C ALA A 152 -1.75 11.73 -10.51
N PHE A 153 -0.96 12.11 -11.53
CA PHE A 153 -0.35 13.44 -11.59
C PHE A 153 0.16 13.76 -13.00
N LEU A 154 0.29 15.04 -13.33
CA LEU A 154 0.93 15.42 -14.59
C LEU A 154 2.44 15.21 -14.55
N THR A 155 3.07 15.53 -13.42
CA THR A 155 4.51 15.33 -13.17
C THR A 155 4.74 15.01 -11.71
N THR A 156 5.71 14.15 -11.39
CA THR A 156 6.10 13.89 -9.98
C THR A 156 6.67 15.14 -9.30
N ALA A 157 7.29 16.04 -10.06
CA ALA A 157 8.02 17.20 -9.54
C ALA A 157 7.14 18.40 -9.14
N ALA A 158 5.85 18.38 -9.47
CA ALA A 158 4.95 19.50 -9.18
C ALA A 158 3.49 19.05 -8.96
N PRO A 159 2.81 19.63 -7.95
CA PRO A 159 1.37 19.42 -7.74
C PRO A 159 0.52 20.07 -8.85
N PRO A 160 -0.78 19.75 -8.96
CA PRO A 160 -1.56 18.89 -8.07
C PRO A 160 -1.22 17.41 -8.21
N TYR A 161 -1.26 16.71 -7.08
CA TYR A 161 -1.28 15.25 -7.02
C TYR A 161 -2.69 14.80 -6.65
N HIS A 162 -3.07 13.64 -7.16
CA HIS A 162 -4.42 13.12 -7.04
C HIS A 162 -4.36 11.71 -6.45
N GLU A 163 -5.33 11.37 -5.61
CA GLU A 163 -5.63 9.99 -5.21
C GLU A 163 -6.99 9.61 -5.81
N CYS A 164 -6.97 8.61 -6.69
CA CYS A 164 -8.09 8.21 -7.52
C CYS A 164 -8.75 6.95 -6.95
N PHE A 165 -9.97 7.06 -6.43
CA PHE A 165 -10.72 5.91 -5.91
C PHE A 165 -11.83 5.46 -6.85
N ALA A 166 -11.89 4.15 -7.11
CA ALA A 166 -13.01 3.49 -7.74
C ALA A 166 -13.64 2.52 -6.74
N ILE A 167 -14.88 2.79 -6.34
CA ILE A 167 -15.67 1.94 -5.44
C ILE A 167 -16.70 1.19 -6.28
N SER A 168 -16.65 -0.13 -6.34
CA SER A 168 -17.66 -0.89 -7.09
C SER A 168 -19.06 -0.54 -6.59
N GLN A 169 -20.08 -0.56 -7.45
CA GLN A 169 -21.46 -0.26 -7.04
C GLN A 169 -22.15 -1.47 -6.41
N THR A 170 -21.60 -2.67 -6.63
CA THR A 170 -22.14 -3.96 -6.20
C THR A 170 -20.98 -4.88 -5.79
N PRO A 171 -21.27 -6.07 -5.21
CA PRO A 171 -20.25 -7.08 -4.89
C PRO A 171 -19.49 -7.66 -6.10
N ASP A 172 -19.97 -7.38 -7.31
CA ASP A 172 -19.35 -7.77 -8.58
C ASP A 172 -18.37 -6.68 -9.08
N PRO A 173 -17.04 -6.92 -9.02
CA PRO A 173 -16.03 -5.98 -9.48
C PRO A 173 -15.93 -5.87 -11.01
N THR A 174 -16.69 -6.67 -11.77
CA THR A 174 -16.77 -6.53 -13.23
C THR A 174 -17.82 -5.49 -13.66
N GLY A 175 -18.62 -4.99 -12.70
CA GLY A 175 -19.67 -4.02 -12.92
C GLY A 175 -19.21 -2.56 -12.93
N ALA A 176 -20.16 -1.66 -12.66
CA ALA A 176 -19.92 -0.22 -12.59
C ALA A 176 -19.29 0.19 -11.25
N TYR A 177 -18.63 1.36 -11.25
CA TYR A 177 -17.96 1.95 -10.10
C TYR A 177 -18.49 3.37 -9.83
N PHE A 178 -18.45 3.80 -8.57
CA PHE A 178 -18.44 5.20 -8.17
C PHE A 178 -16.98 5.68 -8.16
N LEU A 179 -16.75 6.87 -8.69
CA LEU A 179 -15.41 7.37 -9.03
C LEU A 179 -15.15 8.67 -8.30
N PHE A 180 -14.00 8.75 -7.63
CA PHE A 180 -13.61 9.91 -6.84
C PHE A 180 -12.18 10.31 -7.21
N ASP A 181 -11.98 11.61 -7.43
CA ASP A 181 -10.68 12.22 -7.64
C ASP A 181 -10.42 13.17 -6.46
N PHE A 182 -9.57 12.75 -5.53
CA PHE A 182 -9.17 13.58 -4.39
C PHE A 182 -7.83 14.25 -4.67
N VAL A 183 -7.82 15.58 -4.74
CA VAL A 183 -6.56 16.34 -4.81
C VAL A 183 -5.88 16.32 -3.44
N THR A 184 -4.67 15.78 -3.36
CA THR A 184 -3.94 15.72 -2.09
C THR A 184 -3.42 17.11 -1.69
N PRO A 185 -3.35 17.45 -0.39
CA PRO A 185 -3.03 18.82 0.02
C PRO A 185 -1.56 19.17 -0.13
N GLY A 186 -1.29 20.33 -0.73
CA GLY A 186 0.04 20.94 -0.76
C GLY A 186 0.94 20.41 -1.88
N ALA A 187 2.24 20.30 -1.59
CA ALA A 187 3.27 19.95 -2.56
C ALA A 187 4.01 18.65 -2.19
N ASN A 188 3.46 17.87 -1.27
CA ASN A 188 4.00 16.57 -0.91
C ASN A 188 3.43 15.52 -1.85
N PHE A 189 4.30 14.90 -2.65
CA PHE A 189 3.97 13.75 -3.47
C PHE A 189 3.59 12.57 -2.55
N PRO A 190 2.39 11.98 -2.71
CA PRO A 190 1.85 10.94 -1.83
C PRO A 190 2.34 9.54 -2.24
N ASP A 191 3.64 9.28 -2.12
CA ASP A 191 4.24 8.02 -2.54
C ASP A 191 3.87 6.86 -1.61
N TYR A 192 3.85 5.66 -2.17
CA TYR A 192 3.65 4.41 -1.46
C TYR A 192 2.38 4.36 -0.59
N PRO A 193 1.20 4.72 -1.12
CA PRO A 193 -0.04 4.65 -0.38
C PRO A 193 -0.30 3.26 0.20
N LYS A 194 -0.88 3.24 1.40
CA LYS A 194 -1.43 2.06 2.06
C LYS A 194 -2.81 2.42 2.56
N LEU A 195 -3.80 1.58 2.27
CA LEU A 195 -5.18 1.80 2.67
C LEU A 195 -5.63 0.73 3.65
N GLY A 196 -6.58 1.11 4.51
CA GLY A 196 -7.34 0.22 5.37
C GLY A 196 -8.82 0.60 5.37
N VAL A 197 -9.68 -0.39 5.56
CA VAL A 197 -11.12 -0.24 5.76
C VAL A 197 -11.39 -0.15 7.26
N TRP A 198 -12.06 0.94 7.66
CA TRP A 198 -12.61 1.11 9.00
C TRP A 198 -14.12 1.43 8.91
N PRO A 199 -14.93 1.26 9.97
CA PRO A 199 -16.37 1.45 9.87
C PRO A 199 -16.83 2.83 9.38
N ASP A 200 -16.13 3.90 9.76
CA ASP A 200 -16.47 5.29 9.45
C ASP A 200 -15.68 5.88 8.27
N GLY A 201 -14.58 5.27 7.84
CA GLY A 201 -13.74 5.81 6.77
C GLY A 201 -12.88 4.76 6.06
N TYR A 202 -12.43 5.12 4.86
CA TYR A 202 -11.24 4.51 4.29
C TYR A 202 -10.05 5.34 4.73
N TYR A 203 -9.03 4.70 5.28
CA TYR A 203 -7.89 5.38 5.89
C TYR A 203 -6.63 5.11 5.10
N MET A 204 -5.85 6.15 4.83
CA MET A 204 -4.64 6.06 4.01
C MET A 204 -3.42 6.59 4.74
N THR A 205 -2.28 5.98 4.50
CA THR A 205 -0.96 6.56 4.78
C THR A 205 -0.18 6.74 3.49
N THR A 206 0.75 7.69 3.47
CA THR A 206 1.70 7.90 2.36
C THR A 206 3.07 8.27 2.92
N ASN A 207 4.13 7.88 2.23
CA ASN A 207 5.44 8.52 2.38
C ASN A 207 5.43 9.82 1.58
N GLN A 208 5.74 10.94 2.24
CA GLN A 208 5.62 12.26 1.61
C GLN A 208 6.95 12.74 1.06
N PHE A 209 6.96 13.18 -0.19
CA PHE A 209 8.13 13.80 -0.81
C PHE A 209 7.81 15.21 -1.29
N LEU A 210 8.44 16.22 -0.70
CA LEU A 210 8.29 17.60 -1.10
C LEU A 210 8.72 17.76 -2.56
N ASN A 211 7.79 18.19 -3.42
CA ASN A 211 7.95 18.29 -4.87
C ASN A 211 8.50 17.00 -5.51
N GLY A 212 8.10 15.84 -4.98
CA GLY A 212 8.52 14.52 -5.48
C GLY A 212 10.00 14.20 -5.27
N ALA A 213 10.75 14.99 -4.50
CA ALA A 213 12.20 14.87 -4.40
C ALA A 213 12.72 14.62 -2.98
N THR A 214 12.27 15.39 -1.99
CA THR A 214 12.84 15.34 -0.64
C THR A 214 11.85 14.71 0.33
N PHE A 215 12.24 13.61 0.97
CA PHE A 215 11.42 12.98 2.01
C PHE A 215 11.05 14.01 3.09
N ASN A 216 9.77 14.05 3.42
CA ASN A 216 9.16 15.05 4.27
C ASN A 216 8.17 14.41 5.24
N GLY A 217 8.44 13.19 5.71
CA GLY A 217 7.61 12.49 6.68
C GLY A 217 6.44 11.73 6.06
N ALA A 218 5.34 11.64 6.79
CA ALA A 218 4.17 10.87 6.38
C ALA A 218 2.91 11.72 6.26
N GLY A 219 2.00 11.29 5.39
CA GLY A 219 0.64 11.80 5.32
C GLY A 219 -0.32 10.77 5.85
N VAL A 220 -1.30 11.20 6.64
CA VAL A 220 -2.40 10.32 7.07
C VAL A 220 -3.73 10.95 6.68
N PHE A 221 -4.60 10.14 6.09
CA PHE A 221 -5.83 10.58 5.47
C PHE A 221 -7.00 9.71 5.92
N ALA A 222 -8.19 10.31 5.97
CA ALA A 222 -9.46 9.62 6.13
C ALA A 222 -10.42 10.11 5.05
N PHE A 223 -11.08 9.18 4.36
CA PHE A 223 -12.05 9.44 3.31
C PHE A 223 -13.45 8.97 3.75
N GLU A 224 -14.49 9.76 3.47
CA GLU A 224 -15.86 9.55 3.97
C GLU A 224 -16.53 8.33 3.31
N ARG A 225 -16.19 7.14 3.80
CA ARG A 225 -16.62 5.83 3.28
C ARG A 225 -18.12 5.74 3.04
N ALA A 226 -18.93 6.20 3.99
CA ALA A 226 -20.39 6.14 3.88
C ALA A 226 -20.92 6.88 2.63
N ARG A 227 -20.33 8.03 2.28
CA ARG A 227 -20.66 8.78 1.06
C ARG A 227 -20.08 8.13 -0.18
N MET A 228 -18.84 7.64 -0.10
CA MET A 228 -18.18 6.99 -1.24
C MET A 228 -18.92 5.73 -1.70
N VAL A 229 -19.32 4.87 -0.77
CA VAL A 229 -20.14 3.67 -1.03
C VAL A 229 -21.52 4.02 -1.58
N ALA A 230 -22.07 5.19 -1.20
CA ALA A 230 -23.34 5.69 -1.72
C ALA A 230 -23.20 6.41 -3.08
N GLY A 231 -21.99 6.61 -3.58
CA GLY A 231 -21.74 7.37 -4.81
C GLY A 231 -22.00 8.87 -4.68
N ASP A 232 -21.95 9.42 -3.46
CA ASP A 232 -22.18 10.84 -3.22
C ASP A 232 -20.91 11.64 -3.53
N PRO A 233 -20.93 12.52 -4.56
CA PRO A 233 -19.75 13.27 -5.00
C PRO A 233 -19.27 14.31 -3.96
N THR A 234 -19.98 14.49 -2.86
CA THR A 234 -19.60 15.36 -1.75
C THR A 234 -18.81 14.65 -0.65
N ALA A 235 -18.38 13.39 -0.88
CA ALA A 235 -17.48 12.67 0.02
C ALA A 235 -16.26 13.54 0.40
N ALA A 236 -16.03 13.69 1.70
CA ALA A 236 -14.94 14.50 2.22
C ALA A 236 -13.65 13.69 2.46
N MET A 237 -12.54 14.40 2.49
CA MET A 237 -11.23 13.90 2.94
C MET A 237 -10.74 14.76 4.11
N VAL A 238 -10.22 14.12 5.15
CA VAL A 238 -9.49 14.76 6.26
C VAL A 238 -8.04 14.31 6.20
N TYR A 239 -7.11 15.23 6.47
CA TYR A 239 -5.68 15.01 6.31
C TYR A 239 -4.89 15.60 7.48
N PHE A 240 -3.92 14.82 7.99
CA PHE A 240 -2.87 15.30 8.89
C PHE A 240 -1.50 15.16 8.22
N ASN A 241 -0.72 16.24 8.31
CA ASN A 241 0.64 16.29 7.81
C ASN A 241 1.63 15.96 8.94
N LEU A 242 2.29 14.81 8.85
CA LEU A 242 3.34 14.41 9.78
C LEU A 242 4.73 14.79 9.25
N SER A 243 4.88 16.06 8.86
CA SER A 243 6.11 16.51 8.21
C SER A 243 7.32 16.46 9.12
N ILE A 244 8.52 16.33 8.54
CA ILE A 244 9.77 16.29 9.31
C ILE A 244 10.02 17.57 10.13
N THR A 245 9.38 18.68 9.78
CA THR A 245 9.45 19.93 10.57
C THR A 245 8.69 19.80 11.90
N ALA A 246 7.58 19.08 11.93
CA ALA A 246 6.79 18.83 13.12
C ALA A 246 7.23 17.55 13.86
N PHE A 247 7.69 16.55 13.11
CA PHE A 247 8.11 15.23 13.59
C PHE A 247 9.53 14.92 13.09
N PRO A 248 10.57 15.50 13.74
CA PRO A 248 11.96 15.41 13.29
C PRO A 248 12.54 13.99 13.29
N GLU A 249 11.87 13.05 13.95
CA GLU A 249 12.19 11.62 13.88
C GLU A 249 11.97 10.99 12.49
N GLY A 250 11.31 11.70 11.56
CA GLY A 250 11.15 11.25 10.17
C GLY A 250 10.19 10.07 10.01
N ILE A 251 8.95 10.25 10.45
CA ILE A 251 7.90 9.21 10.36
C ILE A 251 7.68 8.78 8.90
N GLY A 252 7.76 7.49 8.62
CA GLY A 252 7.51 6.88 7.31
C GLY A 252 7.14 5.40 7.43
N GLY A 253 6.59 4.81 6.36
CA GLY A 253 6.22 3.39 6.32
C GLY A 253 5.09 3.01 7.28
N MET A 254 4.25 3.97 7.67
CA MET A 254 3.10 3.73 8.54
C MET A 254 2.02 2.93 7.83
N LEU A 255 1.33 2.06 8.56
CA LEU A 255 0.19 1.29 8.08
C LEU A 255 -1.07 1.64 8.89
N PRO A 256 -2.22 1.91 8.23
CA PRO A 256 -3.50 1.86 8.90
C PRO A 256 -3.83 0.40 9.24
N ALA A 257 -4.63 0.20 10.28
CA ALA A 257 -5.29 -1.07 10.50
C ALA A 257 -6.32 -1.33 9.39
N ASP A 258 -6.80 -2.56 9.31
CA ASP A 258 -7.84 -2.96 8.37
C ASP A 258 -8.79 -3.91 9.08
N VAL A 259 -10.09 -3.78 8.82
CA VAL A 259 -11.10 -4.64 9.44
C VAL A 259 -11.03 -6.04 8.81
N ASP A 260 -10.62 -7.01 9.63
CA ASP A 260 -10.71 -8.42 9.27
C ASP A 260 -12.09 -8.99 9.69
N GLY A 261 -12.89 -9.36 8.68
CA GLY A 261 -14.19 -10.00 8.84
C GLY A 261 -15.39 -9.04 8.96
N LEU A 262 -16.52 -9.57 9.42
CA LEU A 262 -17.82 -8.86 9.42
C LEU A 262 -18.19 -8.23 10.77
N THR A 263 -17.33 -8.36 11.78
CA THR A 263 -17.58 -7.77 13.11
C THR A 263 -16.79 -6.48 13.23
N PRO A 264 -17.42 -5.30 13.02
CA PRO A 264 -16.70 -4.05 13.13
C PRO A 264 -16.31 -3.78 14.58
N PRO A 265 -15.26 -2.95 14.80
CA PRO A 265 -14.99 -2.30 16.06
C PRO A 265 -16.24 -1.62 16.66
N ALA A 266 -16.22 -1.37 17.97
CA ALA A 266 -17.32 -0.66 18.62
C ALA A 266 -17.54 0.73 17.97
N PRO A 267 -18.78 1.23 17.83
CA PRO A 267 -19.03 2.53 17.25
C PRO A 267 -18.22 3.65 17.93
N GLY A 268 -17.58 4.50 17.12
CA GLY A 268 -16.73 5.59 17.59
C GLY A 268 -15.32 5.18 18.02
N THR A 269 -14.94 3.91 17.84
CA THR A 269 -13.54 3.50 18.00
C THR A 269 -12.69 4.20 16.93
N PRO A 270 -11.69 5.01 17.31
CA PRO A 270 -10.77 5.61 16.35
C PRO A 270 -10.06 4.55 15.51
N GLU A 271 -9.68 4.89 14.28
CA GLU A 271 -8.84 4.00 13.48
C GLU A 271 -7.43 3.92 14.06
N VAL A 272 -6.84 2.73 14.07
CA VAL A 272 -5.50 2.51 14.60
C VAL A 272 -4.46 2.56 13.48
N PHE A 273 -3.39 3.31 13.68
CA PHE A 273 -2.24 3.34 12.79
C PHE A 273 -1.00 2.87 13.53
N SER A 274 -0.09 2.21 12.83
CA SER A 274 1.18 1.82 13.44
C SER A 274 2.35 1.89 12.48
N TYR A 275 3.54 2.07 13.05
CA TYR A 275 4.80 1.88 12.34
C TYR A 275 5.86 1.40 13.33
N PHE A 276 6.87 0.70 12.85
CA PHE A 276 7.95 0.23 13.71
C PHE A 276 9.03 1.30 13.88
N ILE A 277 9.66 1.29 15.05
CA ILE A 277 10.96 1.92 15.28
C ILE A 277 11.95 0.81 15.59
N ALA A 278 13.18 0.98 15.14
CA ALA A 278 14.26 0.04 15.37
C ALA A 278 15.49 0.79 15.88
N ASP A 279 16.33 0.12 16.66
CA ASP A 279 17.55 0.74 17.19
C ASP A 279 18.57 1.06 16.07
N GLU A 280 18.59 0.30 14.98
CA GLU A 280 19.40 0.59 13.79
C GLU A 280 18.99 1.88 13.08
N PHE A 281 17.76 2.35 13.30
CA PHE A 281 17.24 3.62 12.78
C PHE A 281 17.23 4.74 13.83
N GLY A 282 17.98 4.58 14.92
CA GLY A 282 18.12 5.58 15.98
C GLY A 282 17.02 5.53 17.05
N GLY A 283 16.18 4.49 17.03
CA GLY A 283 15.28 4.17 18.13
C GLY A 283 16.05 3.78 19.40
N ALA A 284 15.46 4.01 20.58
CA ALA A 284 16.08 3.58 21.84
C ALA A 284 16.00 2.06 22.06
N ARG A 285 15.06 1.41 21.37
CA ARG A 285 14.80 -0.03 21.32
C ARG A 285 13.84 -0.31 20.17
N ASP A 286 13.74 -1.58 19.79
CA ASP A 286 12.74 -2.05 18.84
C ASP A 286 11.33 -1.98 19.46
N ALA A 287 10.42 -1.31 18.75
CA ALA A 287 9.07 -1.10 19.22
C ALA A 287 8.10 -0.79 18.08
N LEU A 288 6.81 -0.90 18.36
CA LEU A 288 5.75 -0.35 17.51
C LEU A 288 5.25 0.94 18.11
N ARG A 289 5.26 2.03 17.33
CA ARG A 289 4.49 3.22 17.67
C ARG A 289 3.08 3.08 17.15
N VAL A 290 2.11 3.42 17.97
CA VAL A 290 0.68 3.21 17.69
C VAL A 290 -0.09 4.50 17.91
N PHE A 291 -0.97 4.84 16.98
CA PHE A 291 -1.73 6.09 16.96
C PHE A 291 -3.22 5.79 16.76
N ASP A 292 -4.06 6.65 17.31
CA ASP A 292 -5.51 6.67 17.07
C ASP A 292 -5.85 7.87 16.16
N PHE A 293 -6.57 7.61 15.06
CA PHE A 293 -7.18 8.60 14.20
C PHE A 293 -8.70 8.62 14.42
N HIS A 294 -9.16 9.63 15.16
CA HIS A 294 -10.58 9.98 15.20
C HIS A 294 -10.90 11.00 14.10
N VAL A 295 -11.76 10.63 13.15
CA VAL A 295 -12.24 11.54 12.10
C VAL A 295 -13.60 12.12 12.45
N ASP A 296 -13.79 13.40 12.16
CA ASP A 296 -15.08 14.07 12.17
C ASP A 296 -15.29 14.76 10.81
N PHE A 297 -15.97 14.09 9.87
CA PHE A 297 -16.25 14.64 8.56
C PHE A 297 -17.21 15.84 8.57
N ALA A 298 -18.05 15.96 9.61
CA ALA A 298 -18.96 17.09 9.75
C ALA A 298 -18.24 18.35 10.24
N SER A 299 -17.25 18.17 11.12
CA SER A 299 -16.40 19.22 11.66
C SER A 299 -14.93 18.79 11.62
N PRO A 300 -14.25 18.90 10.45
CA PRO A 300 -12.88 18.40 10.29
C PRO A 300 -11.87 18.91 11.33
N ALA A 301 -12.08 20.12 11.87
CA ALA A 301 -11.26 20.69 12.94
C ALA A 301 -11.36 19.95 14.30
N LEU A 302 -12.36 19.09 14.49
CA LEU A 302 -12.52 18.22 15.66
C LEU A 302 -11.86 16.84 15.47
N SER A 303 -11.35 16.55 14.27
CA SER A 303 -10.59 15.33 14.03
C SER A 303 -9.28 15.35 14.81
N THR A 304 -8.78 14.20 15.20
CA THR A 304 -7.51 14.07 15.93
C THR A 304 -6.69 12.90 15.42
N PHE A 305 -5.37 13.08 15.36
CA PHE A 305 -4.40 12.01 15.16
C PHE A 305 -3.40 12.04 16.31
N VAL A 306 -3.48 11.06 17.22
CA VAL A 306 -2.78 11.11 18.52
C VAL A 306 -2.09 9.78 18.80
N GLU A 307 -0.84 9.84 19.24
CA GLU A 307 -0.12 8.66 19.71
C GLU A 307 -0.76 8.10 20.98
N ARG A 308 -0.96 6.78 21.03
CA ARG A 308 -1.61 6.11 22.16
C ARG A 308 -0.72 6.14 23.41
N ALA A 309 -1.34 6.12 24.58
CA ALA A 309 -0.61 6.20 25.85
C ALA A 309 0.31 4.99 26.11
N GLU A 310 -0.03 3.83 25.57
CA GLU A 310 0.80 2.62 25.63
C GLU A 310 1.95 2.59 24.60
N SER A 311 2.00 3.55 23.67
CA SER A 311 3.06 3.67 22.67
C SER A 311 4.32 4.32 23.26
N PRO A 312 5.54 3.93 22.84
CA PRO A 312 5.84 2.81 21.95
C PRO A 312 5.73 1.46 22.68
N ILE A 313 5.06 0.50 22.05
CA ILE A 313 4.93 -0.87 22.53
C ILE A 313 6.23 -1.60 22.24
N ALA A 314 6.98 -1.96 23.27
CA ALA A 314 8.22 -2.73 23.11
C ALA A 314 7.93 -4.09 22.48
N VAL A 315 8.71 -4.46 21.47
CA VAL A 315 8.66 -5.77 20.83
C VAL A 315 9.95 -6.54 21.10
N ALA A 316 9.98 -7.82 20.69
CA ALA A 316 11.23 -8.57 20.72
C ALA A 316 12.22 -7.95 19.70
N PRO A 317 13.53 -7.95 19.99
CA PRO A 317 14.50 -7.29 19.12
C PRO A 317 14.53 -7.90 17.72
N PHE A 318 14.53 -7.06 16.67
CA PHE A 318 14.57 -7.44 15.27
C PHE A 318 15.50 -6.50 14.48
N ASN A 319 16.11 -7.01 13.41
CA ASN A 319 16.91 -6.16 12.52
C ASN A 319 16.14 -5.91 11.22
N PRO A 320 15.69 -4.67 10.94
CA PRO A 320 14.98 -4.33 9.70
C PRO A 320 15.92 -4.14 8.50
N LEU A 321 17.23 -4.06 8.71
CA LEU A 321 18.18 -4.05 7.61
C LEU A 321 18.13 -5.42 6.92
N SER A 322 18.43 -5.44 5.63
CA SER A 322 18.64 -6.69 4.90
C SER A 322 20.13 -7.00 4.89
N PRO A 323 20.67 -7.73 5.89
CA PRO A 323 22.06 -8.13 5.87
C PRO A 323 22.34 -9.04 4.65
N PRO A 324 23.60 -9.09 4.17
CA PRO A 324 23.98 -10.04 3.13
C PRO A 324 23.60 -11.47 3.52
N GLY A 325 22.86 -12.18 2.67
CA GLY A 325 22.50 -13.59 2.86
C GLY A 325 21.07 -13.87 3.36
N ARG A 326 20.19 -12.87 3.45
CA ARG A 326 18.75 -13.07 3.59
C ARG A 326 18.08 -13.21 2.22
N ASP A 327 17.84 -14.45 1.79
CA ASP A 327 17.09 -14.75 0.54
C ASP A 327 15.57 -14.57 0.73
N ASP A 328 15.09 -14.52 1.97
CA ASP A 328 13.70 -14.42 2.41
C ASP A 328 13.10 -13.01 2.32
N ALA A 329 13.92 -11.96 2.37
CA ALA A 329 13.49 -10.56 2.37
C ALA A 329 13.51 -9.89 0.97
N THR A 330 13.65 -10.66 -0.10
CA THR A 330 13.99 -10.14 -1.44
C THR A 330 12.83 -9.57 -2.27
N SER A 331 11.60 -9.48 -1.75
CA SER A 331 10.50 -8.89 -2.56
C SER A 331 9.52 -7.92 -1.88
N ALA A 332 9.28 -8.00 -0.56
CA ALA A 332 8.25 -7.16 0.07
C ALA A 332 8.79 -6.06 1.00
N ILE A 333 9.80 -6.35 1.81
CA ILE A 333 10.25 -5.44 2.88
C ILE A 333 11.37 -4.50 2.41
N THR A 334 12.26 -4.94 1.52
CA THR A 334 13.39 -4.11 1.05
C THR A 334 13.03 -3.06 0.01
N ARG A 335 11.89 -3.19 -0.67
CA ARG A 335 11.36 -2.19 -1.61
C ARG A 335 10.35 -1.23 -1.00
N ALA A 336 9.90 -1.50 0.23
CA ALA A 336 9.06 -0.57 0.99
C ALA A 336 9.77 0.73 1.41
N TRP A 337 11.08 0.81 1.15
CA TRP A 337 12.00 1.85 1.63
C TRP A 337 12.94 2.40 0.53
N SER A 338 12.61 2.23 -0.76
CA SER A 338 13.52 2.58 -1.86
C SER A 338 12.91 3.42 -2.95
#